data_AF-A0A4U0X7C7-F1
#
_entry.id   AF-A0A4U0X7C7-F1
#
_cell.length_a   1.000
_cell.length_b   1.000
_cell.length_c   1.000
_cell.angle_alpha   90.00
_cell.angle_beta   90.00
_cell.angle_gamma   90.00
#
_symmetry.space_group_name_H-M   'P 1'
#
loop_
_entity.id
_entity.type
_entity.pdbx_description
1 polymer ?
#
loop_
_entity_poly.entity_id
_entity_poly.type
_entity_poly.pdbx_seq_one_letter_code
_entity_poly.pdbx_strand_id
1 'polypeptide(L)'
;MLPLLDTTVKVASTTNLQYSSPVDNATPSRLPPSPPSSDKSRRVISRQAASILRLRLLPEEYIRVLADLEGDEHLKSYVEEEIRYDYDAATQYVTIRMPSRIHESFIEAVAIEIYTQIQRLSRENIENTALHHILNGIRVTGSPDITLGDRSADQKDAVTKRSPDKTFQHDEAVHPAVVMEVSYSQKRKDLPRLADSYIMDSKFNIKCVVGLDIEYKRRERDADEERAGEAVVSIWRPGTEEEGDEIVDVCKQVVENDVFRSGDRHSQQGSLVSTLADFAPTLLLSRLPEAERNLRTEIPYTTLAEFLSQAEKTQVKYEKGAGLLEPKPKNPRKRKLTPDPELSDGREAAFRDLEEANARKASDAESDYEEQRNEALNLQTSERRRSRRRRVQGVQQASG
;
A
#
# COMPACT_ATOMS: atom_id res chain seq x y z
N MET A 1 -23.20 -57.31 -19.04
CA MET A 1 -22.00 -57.63 -18.24
C MET A 1 -21.91 -56.63 -17.10
N LEU A 2 -22.37 -57.03 -15.90
CA LEU A 2 -21.99 -56.46 -14.59
C LEU A 2 -20.59 -57.00 -14.20
N PRO A 3 -19.93 -56.60 -13.07
CA PRO A 3 -20.40 -55.80 -11.90
C PRO A 3 -19.40 -54.66 -11.51
N LEU A 4 -19.65 -53.64 -10.66
CA LEU A 4 -20.37 -53.44 -9.38
C LEU A 4 -19.81 -54.24 -8.18
N LEU A 5 -18.82 -53.66 -7.48
CA LEU A 5 -18.37 -54.15 -6.17
C LEU A 5 -18.93 -53.27 -5.05
N ASP A 6 -19.79 -53.93 -4.30
CA ASP A 6 -20.44 -53.57 -3.05
C ASP A 6 -19.46 -53.88 -1.89
N THR A 7 -19.26 -52.97 -0.93
CA THR A 7 -18.61 -53.33 0.34
C THR A 7 -19.43 -52.84 1.51
N THR A 8 -19.88 -53.82 2.26
CA THR A 8 -20.87 -53.82 3.32
C THR A 8 -20.32 -53.28 4.65
N VAL A 9 -21.19 -52.57 5.37
CA VAL A 9 -21.07 -52.22 6.79
C VAL A 9 -21.13 -53.49 7.67
N LYS A 10 -20.30 -53.58 8.71
CA LYS A 10 -20.51 -54.48 9.86
C LYS A 10 -20.49 -53.69 11.17
N VAL A 11 -21.69 -53.57 11.74
CA VAL A 11 -21.96 -53.22 13.14
C VAL A 11 -21.89 -54.50 13.96
N ALA A 12 -21.26 -54.44 15.14
CA ALA A 12 -21.43 -55.44 16.18
C ALA A 12 -21.80 -54.74 17.50
N SER A 13 -23.07 -54.89 17.88
CA SER A 13 -23.58 -54.82 19.26
C SER A 13 -22.98 -56.00 20.07
N THR A 14 -22.95 -56.06 21.41
CA THR A 14 -24.09 -55.96 22.33
C THR A 14 -23.61 -56.12 23.80
N THR A 15 -24.40 -55.58 24.75
CA THR A 15 -24.74 -56.11 26.10
C THR A 15 -23.69 -56.08 27.25
N ASN A 16 -24.00 -55.83 28.53
CA ASN A 16 -25.20 -55.36 29.25
C ASN A 16 -24.88 -55.18 30.76
N LEU A 17 -25.62 -54.26 31.44
CA LEU A 17 -26.19 -54.32 32.83
C LEU A 17 -25.20 -54.45 34.03
N GLN A 18 -25.41 -53.91 35.26
CA GLN A 18 -26.64 -53.58 35.99
C GLN A 18 -26.34 -52.77 37.29
N TYR A 19 -27.23 -51.83 37.60
CA TYR A 19 -27.71 -51.27 38.88
C TYR A 19 -27.09 -51.66 40.26
N SER A 20 -26.85 -50.64 41.12
CA SER A 20 -27.57 -50.44 42.41
C SER A 20 -27.13 -49.17 43.17
N SER A 21 -28.12 -48.39 43.61
CA SER A 21 -28.10 -47.47 44.79
C SER A 21 -28.78 -48.22 45.97
N PRO A 22 -28.88 -47.75 47.25
CA PRO A 22 -28.88 -46.34 47.73
C PRO A 22 -28.30 -46.09 49.16
N VAL A 23 -28.40 -44.83 49.61
CA VAL A 23 -28.89 -44.31 50.93
C VAL A 23 -28.04 -43.13 51.47
N ASP A 24 -28.79 -42.10 51.87
CA ASP A 24 -28.48 -40.74 52.31
C ASP A 24 -27.53 -40.57 53.51
N ASN A 25 -26.77 -39.47 53.51
CA ASN A 25 -26.76 -38.54 54.64
C ASN A 25 -26.21 -37.16 54.26
N ALA A 26 -26.93 -36.13 54.70
CA ALA A 26 -26.72 -34.72 54.39
C ALA A 26 -25.44 -34.13 55.00
N THR A 27 -24.70 -33.35 54.23
CA THR A 27 -23.67 -32.40 54.69
C THR A 27 -23.60 -31.25 53.67
N PRO A 28 -23.53 -29.97 54.07
CA PRO A 28 -23.63 -28.85 53.14
C PRO A 28 -22.44 -28.84 52.16
N SER A 29 -22.76 -29.00 50.88
CA SER A 29 -21.81 -29.07 49.78
C SER A 29 -21.00 -27.77 49.65
N ARG A 30 -19.73 -27.85 50.05
CA ARG A 30 -18.66 -26.98 49.52
C ARG A 30 -18.72 -27.06 48.00
N LEU A 31 -18.76 -25.90 47.34
CA LEU A 31 -18.56 -25.79 45.90
C LEU A 31 -17.29 -26.57 45.50
N PRO A 32 -17.34 -27.36 44.41
CA PRO A 32 -16.15 -28.06 43.95
C PRO A 32 -15.06 -27.03 43.60
N PRO A 33 -13.77 -27.34 43.84
CA PRO A 33 -12.70 -26.48 43.39
C PRO A 33 -12.81 -26.31 41.87
N SER A 34 -12.76 -25.05 41.43
CA SER A 34 -12.77 -24.69 40.02
C SER A 34 -11.76 -25.57 39.25
N PRO A 35 -12.12 -26.06 38.06
CA PRO A 35 -11.19 -26.84 37.25
C PRO A 35 -9.90 -26.04 37.05
N PRO A 36 -8.72 -26.69 37.05
CA PRO A 36 -7.46 -26.00 36.80
C PRO A 36 -7.61 -25.21 35.51
N SER A 37 -7.25 -23.92 35.57
CA SER A 37 -7.30 -22.97 34.47
C SER A 37 -6.88 -23.67 33.20
N SER A 38 -7.88 -24.03 32.37
CA SER A 38 -7.63 -24.59 31.04
C SER A 38 -6.70 -23.59 30.39
N ASP A 39 -5.47 -24.02 30.15
CA ASP A 39 -4.45 -23.27 29.45
C ASP A 39 -5.05 -22.95 28.09
N LYS A 40 -5.78 -21.83 28.03
CA LYS A 40 -6.18 -21.22 26.77
C LYS A 40 -4.84 -20.86 26.20
N SER A 41 -4.35 -21.77 25.36
CA SER A 41 -3.41 -21.51 24.31
C SER A 41 -3.94 -20.28 23.57
N ARG A 42 -3.65 -19.10 24.13
CA ARG A 42 -3.25 -17.96 23.36
C ARG A 42 -2.09 -18.51 22.57
N ARG A 43 -2.41 -19.04 21.40
CA ARG A 43 -1.54 -18.92 20.24
C ARG A 43 -1.28 -17.42 20.16
N VAL A 44 -0.28 -16.97 20.92
CA VAL A 44 0.60 -15.93 20.45
C VAL A 44 1.04 -16.50 19.11
N ILE A 45 0.37 -16.07 18.06
CA ILE A 45 0.87 -16.26 16.71
C ILE A 45 2.22 -15.58 16.78
N SER A 46 3.24 -16.41 16.97
CA SER A 46 4.63 -16.02 16.82
C SER A 46 4.68 -15.26 15.50
N ARG A 47 4.93 -13.95 15.55
CA ARG A 47 4.93 -12.99 14.42
C ARG A 47 5.95 -13.31 13.32
N GLN A 48 6.49 -14.52 13.30
CA GLN A 48 7.55 -14.97 12.41
C GLN A 48 7.26 -16.41 11.99
N ALA A 49 6.26 -16.59 11.14
CA ALA A 49 6.05 -17.82 10.37
C ALA A 49 5.15 -17.55 9.15
N ALA A 50 5.73 -17.68 7.95
CA ALA A 50 5.13 -17.52 6.62
C ALA A 50 4.53 -16.13 6.33
N SER A 51 5.32 -15.28 5.67
CA SER A 51 4.94 -13.91 5.27
C SER A 51 3.88 -13.84 4.17
N ILE A 52 3.37 -14.98 3.68
CA ILE A 52 2.46 -15.00 2.53
C ILE A 52 1.40 -16.09 2.71
N LEU A 53 0.13 -15.72 2.57
CA LEU A 53 -1.03 -16.62 2.55
C LEU A 53 -1.57 -16.71 1.12
N ARG A 54 -1.61 -17.91 0.55
CA ARG A 54 -2.17 -18.16 -0.79
C ARG A 54 -3.44 -18.99 -0.69
N LEU A 55 -4.54 -18.46 -1.23
CA LEU A 55 -5.86 -19.10 -1.19
C LEU A 55 -6.40 -19.20 -2.61
N ARG A 56 -7.01 -20.34 -2.94
CA ARG A 56 -7.75 -20.46 -4.21
C ARG A 56 -9.02 -19.62 -4.09
N LEU A 57 -9.30 -18.82 -5.11
CA LEU A 57 -10.47 -17.95 -5.18
C LEU A 57 -10.90 -17.79 -6.66
N LEU A 58 -12.08 -18.28 -7.00
CA LEU A 58 -12.63 -18.16 -8.35
C LEU A 58 -12.96 -16.69 -8.69
N PRO A 59 -13.01 -16.28 -9.97
CA PRO A 59 -13.33 -14.89 -10.35
C PRO A 59 -14.64 -14.39 -9.75
N GLU A 60 -15.68 -15.22 -9.74
CA GLU A 60 -16.99 -14.85 -9.20
C GLU A 60 -16.96 -14.74 -7.66
N GLU A 61 -16.12 -15.56 -7.00
CA GLU A 61 -15.89 -15.45 -5.57
C GLU A 61 -15.10 -14.20 -5.22
N TYR A 62 -14.10 -13.86 -6.03
CA TYR A 62 -13.31 -12.64 -5.86
C TYR A 62 -14.18 -11.39 -5.99
N ILE A 63 -15.06 -11.34 -7.00
CA ILE A 63 -16.03 -10.24 -7.17
C ILE A 63 -16.95 -10.14 -5.94
N ARG A 64 -17.44 -11.27 -5.42
CA ARG A 64 -18.24 -11.26 -4.18
C ARG A 64 -17.47 -10.74 -2.98
N VAL A 65 -16.21 -11.16 -2.80
CA VAL A 65 -15.36 -10.67 -1.70
C VAL A 65 -15.13 -9.16 -1.82
N LEU A 66 -14.94 -8.63 -3.04
CA LEU A 66 -14.81 -7.19 -3.25
C LEU A 66 -16.12 -6.44 -2.92
N ALA A 67 -17.27 -6.97 -3.32
CA ALA A 67 -18.57 -6.38 -3.01
C ALA A 67 -18.88 -6.42 -1.49
N ASP A 68 -18.52 -7.52 -0.81
CA ASP A 68 -18.65 -7.63 0.64
C ASP A 68 -17.72 -6.63 1.35
N LEU A 69 -16.51 -6.41 0.82
CA LEU A 69 -15.55 -5.43 1.33
C LEU A 69 -16.05 -3.99 1.17
N GLU A 70 -16.71 -3.67 0.06
CA GLU A 70 -17.38 -2.36 -0.13
C GLU A 70 -18.49 -2.11 0.91
N GLY A 71 -19.08 -3.17 1.47
CA GLY A 71 -20.09 -3.07 2.52
C GLY A 71 -19.54 -2.75 3.92
N ASP A 72 -18.23 -2.82 4.13
CA ASP A 72 -17.57 -2.57 5.43
C ASP A 72 -16.38 -1.61 5.24
N GLU A 73 -16.65 -0.31 5.41
CA GLU A 73 -15.66 0.76 5.25
C GLU A 73 -14.42 0.60 6.16
N HIS A 74 -14.60 0.05 7.37
CA HIS A 74 -13.48 -0.15 8.29
C HIS A 74 -12.59 -1.30 7.84
N LEU A 75 -13.19 -2.41 7.41
CA LEU A 75 -12.43 -3.53 6.86
C LEU A 75 -11.77 -3.14 5.53
N LYS A 76 -12.45 -2.38 4.69
CA LYS A 76 -11.92 -1.86 3.42
C LYS A 76 -10.69 -1.00 3.63
N SER A 77 -10.77 0.04 4.47
CA SER A 77 -9.62 0.89 4.79
C SER A 77 -8.47 0.07 5.36
N TYR A 78 -8.73 -0.88 6.27
CA TYR A 78 -7.69 -1.78 6.77
C TYR A 78 -7.05 -2.64 5.67
N VAL A 79 -7.85 -3.20 4.76
CA VAL A 79 -7.32 -4.02 3.65
C VAL A 79 -6.49 -3.18 2.69
N GLU A 80 -6.95 -1.98 2.32
CA GLU A 80 -6.27 -1.07 1.40
C GLU A 80 -4.96 -0.50 1.99
N GLU A 81 -4.94 -0.25 3.31
CA GLU A 81 -3.79 0.34 4.00
C GLU A 81 -2.77 -0.70 4.48
N GLU A 82 -3.23 -1.81 5.06
CA GLU A 82 -2.39 -2.74 5.84
C GLU A 82 -2.14 -4.08 5.14
N ILE A 83 -2.92 -4.42 4.10
CA ILE A 83 -2.81 -5.72 3.42
C ILE A 83 -2.32 -5.53 1.98
N ARG A 84 -1.19 -6.15 1.65
CA ARG A 84 -0.76 -6.29 0.25
C ARG A 84 -1.25 -7.62 -0.28
N TYR A 85 -1.92 -7.62 -1.44
CA TYR A 85 -2.35 -8.88 -2.04
C TYR A 85 -2.45 -8.81 -3.56
N ASP A 86 -2.08 -9.92 -4.19
CA ASP A 86 -2.22 -10.09 -5.62
C ASP A 86 -3.38 -11.05 -5.90
N TYR A 87 -4.17 -10.78 -6.93
CA TYR A 87 -5.19 -11.69 -7.45
C TYR A 87 -4.87 -12.03 -8.90
N ASP A 88 -4.81 -13.32 -9.20
CA ASP A 88 -4.46 -13.83 -10.52
C ASP A 88 -5.65 -14.65 -11.04
N ALA A 89 -6.41 -14.07 -11.97
CA ALA A 89 -7.64 -14.66 -12.49
C ALA A 89 -7.37 -15.97 -13.25
N ALA A 90 -6.28 -16.02 -14.01
CA ALA A 90 -5.89 -17.19 -14.79
C ALA A 90 -5.60 -18.41 -13.90
N THR A 91 -4.91 -18.19 -12.77
CA THR A 91 -4.61 -19.27 -11.81
C THR A 91 -5.63 -19.41 -10.69
N GLN A 92 -6.55 -18.45 -10.54
CA GLN A 92 -7.60 -18.41 -9.53
C GLN A 92 -7.03 -18.43 -8.10
N TYR A 93 -5.99 -17.64 -7.85
CA TYR A 93 -5.40 -17.51 -6.52
C TYR A 93 -5.32 -16.06 -6.07
N VAL A 94 -5.70 -15.83 -4.81
CA VAL A 94 -5.32 -14.63 -4.06
C VAL A 94 -4.08 -14.93 -3.23
N THR A 95 -3.09 -14.04 -3.29
CA THR A 95 -1.82 -14.15 -2.58
C THR A 95 -1.66 -12.93 -1.69
N ILE A 96 -1.93 -13.08 -0.40
CA ILE A 96 -1.78 -12.03 0.61
C ILE A 96 -0.33 -12.02 1.09
N ARG A 97 0.36 -10.91 0.95
CA ARG A 97 1.75 -10.69 1.35
C ARG A 97 1.80 -9.77 2.56
N MET A 98 2.62 -10.14 3.54
CA MET A 98 2.97 -9.34 4.70
C MET A 98 4.39 -8.81 4.50
N PRO A 99 4.56 -7.52 4.19
CA PRO A 99 5.87 -6.91 4.09
C PRO A 99 6.65 -7.04 5.40
N SER A 100 7.97 -7.14 5.30
CA SER A 100 8.86 -7.08 6.46
C SER A 100 9.51 -5.69 6.53
N ARG A 101 9.99 -5.28 7.71
CA ARG A 101 10.70 -3.99 7.81
C ARG A 101 11.99 -3.96 6.99
N ILE A 102 12.65 -5.11 6.82
CA ILE A 102 13.84 -5.20 5.97
C ILE A 102 13.45 -4.92 4.52
N HIS A 103 12.39 -5.57 4.06
CA HIS A 103 11.84 -5.42 2.71
C HIS A 103 11.49 -3.96 2.43
N GLU A 104 10.67 -3.33 3.28
CA GLU A 104 10.26 -1.93 3.12
C GLU A 104 11.45 -0.97 3.16
N SER A 105 12.32 -1.10 4.15
CA SER A 105 13.47 -0.20 4.30
C SER A 105 14.49 -0.35 3.18
N PHE A 106 14.70 -1.57 2.68
CA PHE A 106 15.66 -1.82 1.61
C PHE A 106 15.13 -1.28 0.28
N ILE A 107 13.90 -1.65 -0.11
CA ILE A 107 13.36 -1.22 -1.39
C ILE A 107 13.17 0.30 -1.46
N GLU A 108 12.80 0.92 -0.34
CA GLU A 108 12.69 2.38 -0.24
C GLU A 108 14.04 3.06 -0.50
N ALA A 109 15.13 2.56 0.10
CA ALA A 109 16.46 3.12 -0.11
C ALA A 109 16.92 3.00 -1.57
N VAL A 110 16.65 1.85 -2.22
CA VAL A 110 16.95 1.67 -3.65
C VAL A 110 16.13 2.64 -4.50
N ALA A 111 14.83 2.76 -4.23
CA ALA A 111 13.94 3.64 -4.99
C ALA A 111 14.32 5.13 -4.85
N ILE A 112 14.69 5.56 -3.63
CA ILE A 112 15.19 6.92 -3.37
C ILE A 112 16.47 7.21 -4.16
N GLU A 113 17.40 6.26 -4.23
CA GLU A 113 18.65 6.45 -4.96
C GLU A 113 18.39 6.60 -6.47
N ILE A 114 17.57 5.71 -7.06
CA ILE A 114 17.17 5.83 -8.47
C ILE A 114 16.52 7.19 -8.73
N TYR A 115 15.55 7.58 -7.89
CA TYR A 115 14.85 8.85 -8.06
C TYR A 115 15.81 10.05 -7.93
N THR A 116 16.76 9.99 -6.99
CA THR A 116 17.78 11.03 -6.81
C THR A 116 18.64 11.19 -8.06
N GLN A 117 19.00 10.08 -8.73
CA GLN A 117 19.74 10.13 -9.99
C GLN A 117 18.89 10.70 -11.13
N ILE A 118 17.61 10.34 -11.25
CA ILE A 118 16.67 10.93 -12.23
C ILE A 118 16.59 12.45 -12.03
N GLN A 119 16.44 12.90 -10.78
CA GLN A 119 16.40 14.33 -10.45
C GLN A 119 17.72 15.04 -10.76
N ARG A 120 18.86 14.36 -10.62
CA ARG A 120 20.16 14.90 -11.02
C ARG A 120 20.24 15.06 -12.54
N LEU A 121 19.88 14.01 -13.29
CA LEU A 121 19.83 14.06 -14.76
C LEU A 121 18.93 15.20 -15.25
N SER A 122 17.79 15.43 -14.58
CA SER A 122 16.89 16.54 -14.89
C SER A 122 17.61 17.89 -14.77
N ARG A 123 18.27 18.14 -13.64
CA ARG A 123 18.99 19.40 -13.38
C ARG A 123 20.17 19.63 -14.33
N GLU A 124 20.91 18.57 -14.66
CA GLU A 124 22.05 18.63 -15.57
C GLU A 124 21.63 18.93 -17.02
N ASN A 125 20.38 18.63 -17.38
CA ASN A 125 19.84 18.79 -18.74
C ASN A 125 18.72 19.83 -18.82
N ILE A 126 18.74 20.85 -17.94
CA ILE A 126 17.68 21.87 -17.86
C ILE A 126 17.44 22.65 -19.16
N GLU A 127 18.49 22.82 -19.98
CA GLU A 127 18.43 23.48 -21.29
C GLU A 127 17.63 22.65 -22.32
N ASN A 128 17.61 21.32 -22.18
CA ASN A 128 16.81 20.46 -23.02
C ASN A 128 15.40 20.34 -22.44
N THR A 129 14.53 21.25 -22.88
CA THR A 129 13.14 21.36 -22.39
C THR A 129 12.34 20.05 -22.51
N ALA A 130 12.52 19.28 -23.59
CA ALA A 130 11.80 18.02 -23.80
C ALA A 130 12.26 16.93 -22.83
N LEU A 131 13.59 16.74 -22.69
CA LEU A 131 14.17 15.79 -21.76
C LEU A 131 13.87 16.16 -20.30
N HIS A 132 14.01 17.43 -19.95
CA HIS A 132 13.70 17.96 -18.62
C HIS A 132 12.22 17.77 -18.25
N HIS A 133 11.31 17.98 -19.20
CA HIS A 133 9.88 17.70 -19.00
C HIS A 133 9.63 16.22 -18.68
N ILE A 134 10.21 15.31 -19.47
CA ILE A 134 10.05 13.86 -19.27
C ILE A 134 10.64 13.42 -17.92
N LEU A 135 11.84 13.87 -17.57
CA LEU A 135 12.48 13.49 -16.31
C LEU A 135 11.71 14.02 -15.10
N ASN A 136 11.18 15.25 -15.18
CA ASN A 136 10.37 15.82 -14.11
C ASN A 136 8.96 15.25 -14.02
N GLY A 137 8.46 14.60 -15.07
CA GLY A 137 7.18 13.89 -15.02
C GLY A 137 7.28 12.55 -14.30
N ILE A 138 8.49 12.01 -14.06
CA ILE A 138 8.66 10.73 -13.36
C ILE A 138 8.45 10.92 -11.85
N ARG A 139 7.64 10.05 -11.26
CA ARG A 139 7.38 9.94 -9.82
C ARG A 139 7.72 8.54 -9.35
N VAL A 140 8.31 8.46 -8.15
CA VAL A 140 8.29 7.23 -7.36
C VAL A 140 6.92 7.14 -6.68
N THR A 141 6.24 6.02 -6.83
CA THR A 141 5.01 5.73 -6.08
C THR A 141 5.25 4.50 -5.22
N GLY A 142 4.47 4.40 -4.14
CA GLY A 142 4.56 3.31 -3.16
C GLY A 142 4.08 1.97 -3.74
N SER A 143 3.08 1.38 -3.10
CA SER A 143 2.49 0.12 -3.53
C SER A 143 1.09 0.34 -4.12
N PRO A 144 0.97 1.00 -5.29
CA PRO A 144 -0.33 1.20 -5.91
C PRO A 144 -0.90 -0.15 -6.33
N ASP A 145 -2.20 -0.34 -6.14
CA ASP A 145 -2.90 -1.47 -6.73
C ASP A 145 -3.02 -1.27 -8.24
N ILE A 146 -2.46 -2.20 -9.01
CA ILE A 146 -2.50 -2.20 -10.46
C ILE A 146 -3.50 -3.25 -10.92
N THR A 147 -4.44 -2.81 -11.74
CA THR A 147 -5.38 -3.70 -12.43
C THR A 147 -4.87 -3.93 -13.86
N LEU A 148 -4.68 -5.18 -14.24
CA LEU A 148 -4.15 -5.64 -15.52
C LEU A 148 -5.16 -6.53 -16.24
N GLY A 149 -5.07 -6.60 -17.57
CA GLY A 149 -5.99 -7.37 -18.42
C GLY A 149 -7.02 -6.50 -19.16
N ASP A 150 -7.64 -7.08 -20.19
CA ASP A 150 -8.58 -6.37 -21.07
C ASP A 150 -9.96 -6.20 -20.42
N ARG A 151 -10.41 -4.96 -20.26
CA ARG A 151 -11.79 -4.63 -19.87
C ARG A 151 -12.77 -4.76 -21.05
N SER A 152 -12.58 -5.74 -21.93
CA SER A 152 -13.59 -5.99 -22.96
C SER A 152 -14.86 -6.53 -22.29
N ALA A 153 -16.02 -6.05 -22.74
CA ALA A 153 -17.30 -6.21 -22.04
C ALA A 153 -17.73 -7.68 -21.82
N ASP A 154 -17.12 -8.62 -22.55
CA ASP A 154 -17.47 -10.04 -22.55
C ASP A 154 -16.55 -10.90 -21.66
N GLN A 155 -15.48 -10.34 -21.08
CA GLN A 155 -14.58 -11.04 -20.15
C GLN A 155 -14.24 -10.17 -18.92
N LYS A 156 -15.26 -9.85 -18.10
CA LYS A 156 -15.02 -9.27 -16.76
C LYS A 156 -14.19 -10.19 -15.84
N ASP A 157 -14.04 -11.46 -16.22
CA ASP A 157 -13.42 -12.52 -15.41
C ASP A 157 -11.89 -12.63 -15.60
N ALA A 158 -11.27 -11.82 -16.46
CA ALA A 158 -9.83 -11.88 -16.76
C ALA A 158 -8.98 -10.81 -16.05
N VAL A 159 -9.56 -10.10 -15.06
CA VAL A 159 -8.87 -9.00 -14.39
C VAL A 159 -7.85 -9.52 -13.38
N THR A 160 -6.58 -9.23 -13.62
CA THR A 160 -5.47 -9.54 -12.69
C THR A 160 -5.19 -8.30 -11.84
N LYS A 161 -5.19 -8.46 -10.52
CA LYS A 161 -4.77 -7.42 -9.58
C LYS A 161 -3.35 -7.70 -9.10
N ARG A 162 -2.47 -6.70 -9.15
CA ARG A 162 -1.12 -6.74 -8.61
C ARG A 162 -0.89 -5.57 -7.65
N SER A 163 -0.15 -5.79 -6.56
CA SER A 163 0.18 -4.74 -5.59
C SER A 163 1.70 -4.61 -5.45
N PRO A 164 2.42 -4.10 -6.47
CA PRO A 164 3.89 -4.05 -6.45
C PRO A 164 4.49 -3.37 -5.22
N ASP A 165 5.73 -3.70 -4.90
CA ASP A 165 6.39 -3.16 -3.71
C ASP A 165 6.82 -1.69 -3.89
N LYS A 166 7.32 -1.33 -5.08
CA LYS A 166 7.56 0.05 -5.53
C LYS A 166 7.33 0.18 -7.02
N THR A 167 6.95 1.38 -7.47
CA THR A 167 6.88 1.66 -8.90
C THR A 167 7.39 3.05 -9.26
N PHE A 168 7.78 3.22 -10.52
CA PHE A 168 8.04 4.52 -11.12
C PHE A 168 7.03 4.78 -12.23
N GLN A 169 6.33 5.90 -12.14
CA GLN A 169 5.28 6.27 -13.07
C GLN A 169 5.53 7.68 -13.58
N HIS A 170 5.36 7.87 -14.89
CA HIS A 170 5.30 9.20 -15.47
C HIS A 170 3.89 9.78 -15.31
N ASP A 171 3.76 11.07 -14.99
CA ASP A 171 2.47 11.73 -14.73
C ASP A 171 1.47 11.64 -15.92
N GLU A 172 1.98 11.46 -17.14
CA GLU A 172 1.19 11.26 -18.37
C GLU A 172 0.87 9.78 -18.70
N ALA A 173 1.30 8.83 -17.86
CA ALA A 173 1.12 7.39 -18.10
C ALA A 173 -0.01 6.81 -17.23
N VAL A 174 -0.80 5.90 -17.81
CA VAL A 174 -1.86 5.17 -17.07
C VAL A 174 -1.25 4.10 -16.15
N HIS A 175 -0.25 3.38 -16.65
CA HIS A 175 0.48 2.37 -15.88
C HIS A 175 1.87 2.89 -15.52
N PRO A 176 2.48 2.40 -14.41
CA PRO A 176 3.87 2.65 -14.15
C PRO A 176 4.75 2.07 -15.27
N ALA A 177 5.91 2.68 -15.47
CA ALA A 177 6.89 2.20 -16.45
C ALA A 177 7.89 1.22 -15.82
N VAL A 178 8.22 1.39 -14.53
CA VAL A 178 9.09 0.46 -13.79
C VAL A 178 8.34 -0.09 -12.59
N VAL A 179 8.44 -1.40 -12.37
CA VAL A 179 8.00 -2.09 -11.16
C VAL A 179 9.20 -2.69 -10.45
N MET A 180 9.23 -2.60 -9.12
CA MET A 180 10.21 -3.28 -8.28
C MET A 180 9.50 -4.25 -7.34
N GLU A 181 10.07 -5.44 -7.21
CA GLU A 181 9.59 -6.52 -6.35
C GLU A 181 10.74 -7.03 -5.51
N VAL A 182 10.53 -7.20 -4.22
CA VAL A 182 11.49 -7.86 -3.33
C VAL A 182 10.94 -9.22 -2.91
N SER A 183 11.66 -10.28 -3.25
CA SER A 183 11.33 -11.64 -2.81
C SER A 183 12.25 -12.10 -1.69
N TYR A 184 11.75 -13.05 -0.89
CA TYR A 184 12.61 -13.93 -0.10
C TYR A 184 12.87 -15.20 -0.92
N SER A 185 14.12 -15.67 -0.88
CA SER A 185 14.68 -16.81 -1.63
C SER A 185 13.78 -18.03 -1.85
N GLN A 186 12.90 -18.34 -0.88
CA GLN A 186 11.87 -19.38 -0.99
C GLN A 186 10.94 -19.20 -2.22
N LYS A 187 10.90 -17.99 -2.81
CA LYS A 187 10.00 -17.58 -3.89
C LYS A 187 10.69 -16.97 -5.10
N ARG A 188 12.00 -17.17 -5.27
CA ARG A 188 12.72 -16.82 -6.52
C ARG A 188 11.99 -17.29 -7.78
N LYS A 189 11.28 -18.42 -7.68
CA LYS A 189 10.52 -19.05 -8.76
C LYS A 189 9.28 -18.28 -9.21
N ASP A 190 8.74 -17.40 -8.37
CA ASP A 190 7.53 -16.64 -8.70
C ASP A 190 7.86 -15.34 -9.47
N LEU A 191 9.08 -14.80 -9.32
CA LEU A 191 9.48 -13.54 -9.95
C LEU A 191 9.38 -13.54 -11.49
N PRO A 192 9.82 -14.57 -12.23
CA PRO A 192 9.66 -14.59 -13.68
C PRO A 192 8.20 -14.50 -14.12
N ARG A 193 7.31 -15.25 -13.46
CA ARG A 193 5.87 -15.23 -13.75
C ARG A 193 5.24 -13.89 -13.42
N LEU A 194 5.70 -13.26 -12.34
CA LEU A 194 5.22 -11.94 -11.94
C LEU A 194 5.68 -10.85 -12.92
N ALA A 195 6.94 -10.91 -13.36
CA ALA A 195 7.48 -10.02 -14.38
C ALA A 195 6.75 -10.16 -15.72
N ASP A 196 6.48 -11.41 -16.12
CA ASP A 196 5.69 -11.72 -17.32
C ASP A 196 4.28 -11.11 -17.23
N SER A 197 3.57 -11.34 -16.13
CA SER A 197 2.25 -10.74 -15.89
C SER A 197 2.30 -9.21 -15.95
N TYR A 198 3.28 -8.55 -15.31
CA TYR A 198 3.41 -7.10 -15.39
C TYR A 198 3.62 -6.60 -16.82
N ILE A 199 4.54 -7.22 -17.56
CA ILE A 199 4.92 -6.74 -18.90
C ILE A 199 3.84 -7.08 -19.94
N MET A 200 3.38 -8.33 -19.97
CA MET A 200 2.44 -8.83 -20.97
C MET A 200 1.02 -8.33 -20.71
N ASP A 201 0.51 -8.44 -19.47
CA ASP A 201 -0.88 -8.07 -19.16
C ASP A 201 -1.09 -6.54 -19.18
N SER A 202 -0.01 -5.76 -19.08
CA SER A 202 -0.04 -4.29 -19.29
C SER A 202 0.12 -3.88 -20.76
N LYS A 203 0.19 -4.84 -21.70
CA LYS A 203 0.43 -4.59 -23.13
C LYS A 203 1.73 -3.78 -23.33
N PHE A 204 2.79 -4.18 -22.63
CA PHE A 204 4.11 -3.56 -22.65
C PHE A 204 4.16 -2.11 -22.16
N ASN A 205 3.14 -1.64 -21.41
CA ASN A 205 3.20 -0.30 -20.81
C ASN A 205 4.17 -0.26 -19.62
N ILE A 206 4.28 -1.37 -18.87
CA ILE A 206 5.39 -1.59 -17.93
C ILE A 206 6.61 -2.01 -18.76
N LYS A 207 7.68 -1.20 -18.69
CA LYS A 207 8.90 -1.31 -19.51
C LYS A 207 10.02 -2.06 -18.81
N CYS A 208 10.02 -2.10 -17.49
CA CYS A 208 11.06 -2.77 -16.72
C CYS A 208 10.49 -3.33 -15.42
N VAL A 209 10.86 -4.56 -15.09
CA VAL A 209 10.60 -5.17 -13.78
C VAL A 209 11.95 -5.48 -13.14
N VAL A 210 12.18 -4.97 -11.93
CA VAL A 210 13.38 -5.22 -11.13
C VAL A 210 13.01 -6.15 -9.97
N GLY A 211 13.53 -7.37 -10.00
CA GLY A 211 13.38 -8.34 -8.92
C GLY A 211 14.61 -8.33 -8.02
N LEU A 212 14.42 -8.10 -6.74
CA LEU A 212 15.44 -8.11 -5.71
C LEU A 212 15.18 -9.31 -4.79
N ASP A 213 15.94 -10.38 -4.96
CA ASP A 213 15.77 -11.57 -4.14
C ASP A 213 16.79 -11.58 -3.00
N ILE A 214 16.30 -11.59 -1.77
CA ILE A 214 17.11 -11.53 -0.55
C ILE A 214 16.96 -12.83 0.24
N GLU A 215 18.07 -13.52 0.53
CA GLU A 215 18.06 -14.68 1.42
C GLU A 215 18.02 -14.20 2.87
N TYR A 216 17.08 -14.73 3.66
CA TYR A 216 16.95 -14.40 5.07
C TYR A 216 17.15 -15.62 5.94
N LYS A 217 18.04 -15.53 6.93
CA LYS A 217 18.27 -16.58 7.92
C LYS A 217 16.98 -16.90 8.67
N ARG A 218 16.39 -18.07 8.39
CA ARG A 218 15.43 -18.70 9.30
C ARG A 218 16.19 -19.26 10.50
N ARG A 219 15.52 -19.36 11.65
CA ARG A 219 16.08 -19.98 12.87
C ARG A 219 16.67 -21.36 12.54
N GLU A 220 17.96 -21.52 12.86
CA GLU A 220 18.84 -22.69 13.10
C GLU A 220 18.57 -24.08 12.50
N ARG A 221 17.35 -24.46 12.09
CA ARG A 221 17.04 -25.86 11.73
C ARG A 221 17.11 -26.19 10.23
N ASP A 222 16.97 -25.21 9.33
CA ASP A 222 16.87 -25.45 7.89
C ASP A 222 17.67 -24.45 7.02
N ALA A 223 18.58 -23.67 7.62
CA ALA A 223 19.35 -22.70 6.84
C ALA A 223 20.46 -23.43 6.08
N ASP A 224 20.43 -23.33 4.76
CA ASP A 224 21.61 -23.58 3.93
C ASP A 224 22.61 -22.47 4.29
N GLU A 225 23.48 -22.74 5.28
CA GLU A 225 24.33 -21.73 5.92
C GLU A 225 25.23 -21.00 4.92
N GLU A 226 25.55 -21.65 3.80
CA GLU A 226 26.41 -21.15 2.74
C GLU A 226 25.76 -20.01 1.93
N ARG A 227 24.43 -20.01 1.79
CA ARG A 227 23.67 -18.95 1.07
C ARG A 227 23.13 -17.86 1.97
N ALA A 228 23.29 -18.01 3.28
CA ALA A 228 22.56 -17.25 4.27
C ALA A 228 22.99 -15.77 4.37
N GLY A 229 22.39 -14.91 3.57
CA GLY A 229 22.76 -13.50 3.41
C GLY A 229 23.02 -13.10 1.97
N GLU A 230 23.01 -14.06 1.04
CA GLU A 230 23.07 -13.82 -0.40
C GLU A 230 21.89 -12.96 -0.83
N ALA A 231 22.15 -12.08 -1.80
CA ALA A 231 21.12 -11.31 -2.44
C ALA A 231 21.46 -11.10 -3.91
N VAL A 232 20.43 -11.27 -4.75
CA VAL A 232 20.56 -11.23 -6.20
C VAL A 232 19.57 -10.26 -6.81
N VAL A 233 19.91 -9.72 -7.97
CA VAL A 233 19.06 -8.86 -8.77
C VAL A 233 18.74 -9.53 -10.11
N SER A 234 17.49 -9.39 -10.54
CA SER A 234 17.05 -9.80 -11.87
C SER A 234 16.29 -8.65 -12.52
N ILE A 235 16.42 -8.53 -13.84
CA ILE A 235 15.75 -7.48 -14.60
C ILE A 235 15.04 -8.13 -15.79
N TRP A 236 13.78 -7.76 -15.98
CA TRP A 236 12.99 -8.15 -17.14
C TRP A 236 12.57 -6.92 -17.93
N ARG A 237 12.57 -7.04 -19.27
CA ARG A 237 12.14 -6.00 -20.21
C ARG A 237 11.31 -6.61 -21.33
N PRO A 238 10.41 -5.84 -21.98
CA PRO A 238 9.80 -6.23 -23.24
C PRO A 238 10.88 -6.61 -24.26
N GLY A 239 10.65 -7.70 -25.00
CA GLY A 239 11.49 -8.13 -26.09
C GLY A 239 10.67 -8.90 -27.12
N THR A 240 11.37 -9.40 -28.14
CA THR A 240 10.79 -10.24 -29.18
C THR A 240 11.66 -11.48 -29.39
N GLU A 241 11.04 -12.60 -29.70
CA GLU A 241 11.71 -13.85 -30.07
C GLU A 241 11.17 -14.35 -31.42
N GLU A 242 12.03 -15.02 -32.19
CA GLU A 242 11.65 -15.66 -33.44
C GLU A 242 11.17 -17.08 -33.13
N GLU A 243 9.90 -17.37 -33.41
CA GLU A 243 9.30 -18.71 -33.29
C GLU A 243 8.94 -19.22 -34.70
N GLY A 244 9.91 -19.87 -35.34
CA GLY A 244 9.76 -20.30 -36.74
C GLY A 244 9.81 -19.09 -37.70
N ASP A 245 8.71 -18.83 -38.40
CA ASP A 245 8.57 -17.69 -39.32
C ASP A 245 7.86 -16.48 -38.66
N GLU A 246 7.50 -16.58 -37.37
CA GLU A 246 6.76 -15.54 -36.63
C GLU A 246 7.65 -14.83 -35.60
N ILE A 247 7.42 -13.53 -35.39
CA ILE A 247 8.03 -12.75 -34.32
C ILE A 247 6.99 -12.61 -33.20
N VAL A 248 7.32 -13.13 -32.01
CA VAL A 248 6.44 -13.13 -30.85
C VAL A 248 6.99 -12.16 -29.81
N ASP A 249 6.12 -11.32 -29.27
CA ASP A 249 6.47 -10.44 -28.15
C ASP A 249 6.61 -11.27 -26.85
N VAL A 250 7.67 -11.02 -26.09
CA VAL A 250 8.00 -11.78 -24.87
C VAL A 250 8.45 -10.88 -23.72
N CYS A 251 8.30 -11.37 -22.50
CA CYS A 251 8.98 -10.84 -21.33
C CYS A 251 10.39 -11.44 -21.21
N LYS A 252 11.42 -10.68 -21.59
CA LYS A 252 12.81 -11.16 -21.60
C LYS A 252 13.53 -10.85 -20.30
N GLN A 253 14.10 -11.87 -19.67
CA GLN A 253 15.03 -11.68 -18.55
C GLN A 253 16.39 -11.22 -19.09
N VAL A 254 16.71 -9.94 -18.92
CA VAL A 254 17.94 -9.31 -19.44
C VAL A 254 19.07 -9.31 -18.43
N VAL A 255 18.76 -9.46 -17.15
CA VAL A 255 19.72 -9.75 -16.08
C VAL A 255 19.18 -10.94 -15.30
N GLU A 256 19.93 -12.03 -15.29
CA GLU A 256 19.52 -13.26 -14.62
C GLU A 256 20.27 -13.46 -13.31
N ASN A 257 19.57 -13.19 -12.19
CA ASN A 257 20.01 -13.53 -10.84
C ASN A 257 21.45 -13.12 -10.54
N ASP A 258 21.81 -11.90 -10.93
CA ASP A 258 23.15 -11.37 -10.74
C ASP A 258 23.38 -11.08 -9.27
N VAL A 259 24.46 -11.63 -8.72
CA VAL A 259 24.72 -11.63 -7.27
C VAL A 259 25.30 -10.28 -6.90
N PHE A 260 24.56 -9.46 -6.16
CA PHE A 260 25.08 -8.18 -5.66
C PHE A 260 25.68 -8.30 -4.25
N ARG A 261 25.29 -9.33 -3.50
CA ARG A 261 25.85 -9.66 -2.18
C ARG A 261 25.93 -11.18 -2.01
N SER A 262 27.09 -11.69 -1.63
CA SER A 262 27.30 -13.12 -1.36
C SER A 262 26.81 -13.54 0.03
N GLY A 263 26.72 -14.84 0.30
CA GLY A 263 26.28 -15.40 1.59
C GLY A 263 27.11 -14.93 2.80
N ASP A 264 28.39 -14.62 2.59
CA ASP A 264 29.29 -14.03 3.59
C ASP A 264 29.08 -12.50 3.79
N ARG A 265 28.09 -11.92 3.11
CA ARG A 265 27.68 -10.50 3.17
C ARG A 265 28.67 -9.52 2.53
N HIS A 266 29.59 -10.00 1.71
CA HIS A 266 30.42 -9.11 0.89
C HIS A 266 29.68 -8.69 -0.38
N SER A 267 29.80 -7.41 -0.73
CA SER A 267 29.33 -6.89 -2.01
C SER A 267 30.14 -7.47 -3.15
N GLN A 268 29.48 -7.75 -4.27
CA GLN A 268 30.14 -8.18 -5.50
C GLN A 268 30.45 -6.98 -6.41
N GLN A 269 31.16 -7.23 -7.52
CA GLN A 269 31.37 -6.23 -8.57
C GLN A 269 30.15 -6.18 -9.49
N GLY A 270 29.78 -4.98 -9.90
CA GLY A 270 28.64 -4.76 -10.80
C GLY A 270 27.78 -3.60 -10.34
N SER A 271 26.70 -3.38 -11.08
CA SER A 271 25.75 -2.31 -10.80
C SER A 271 24.37 -2.62 -11.36
N LEU A 272 23.35 -2.14 -10.66
CA LEU A 272 21.98 -2.10 -11.17
C LEU A 272 21.87 -0.91 -12.12
N VAL A 273 21.73 -1.21 -13.41
CA VAL A 273 21.64 -0.20 -14.47
C VAL A 273 20.24 -0.15 -15.05
N SER A 274 19.65 1.04 -15.05
CA SER A 274 18.42 1.35 -15.77
C SER A 274 18.66 2.55 -16.69
N THR A 275 17.84 2.67 -17.73
CA THR A 275 17.93 3.75 -18.71
C THR A 275 16.67 4.62 -18.66
N LEU A 276 16.71 5.84 -19.19
CA LEU A 276 15.51 6.66 -19.32
C LEU A 276 14.39 5.95 -20.10
N ALA A 277 14.76 5.09 -21.06
CA ALA A 277 13.80 4.27 -21.79
C ALA A 277 12.97 3.32 -20.90
N ASP A 278 13.47 2.96 -19.72
CA ASP A 278 12.76 2.14 -18.75
C ASP A 278 11.69 2.95 -17.97
N PHE A 279 11.85 4.27 -17.82
CA PHE A 279 11.04 5.08 -16.90
C PHE A 279 9.92 5.90 -17.56
N ALA A 280 9.86 5.95 -18.89
CA ALA A 280 8.90 6.80 -19.60
C ALA A 280 8.16 6.06 -20.73
N PRO A 281 6.91 6.45 -21.04
CA PRO A 281 6.18 5.94 -22.19
C PRO A 281 6.94 6.14 -23.51
N THR A 282 6.87 5.14 -24.39
CA THR A 282 7.50 5.16 -25.71
C THR A 282 7.09 6.38 -26.54
N LEU A 283 5.84 6.84 -26.42
CA LEU A 283 5.31 8.02 -27.11
C LEU A 283 5.98 9.34 -26.67
N LEU A 284 6.46 9.42 -25.44
CA LEU A 284 7.23 10.58 -24.98
C LEU A 284 8.68 10.47 -25.43
N LEU A 285 9.25 9.28 -25.32
CA LEU A 285 10.63 9.00 -25.70
C LEU A 285 10.88 9.14 -27.20
N SER A 286 9.90 8.91 -28.05
CA SER A 286 10.03 9.04 -29.52
C SER A 286 10.40 10.46 -29.97
N ARG A 287 10.23 11.45 -29.08
CA ARG A 287 10.61 12.86 -29.33
C ARG A 287 12.08 13.15 -29.01
N LEU A 288 12.78 12.23 -28.34
CA LEU A 288 14.16 12.40 -27.93
C LEU A 288 15.13 11.64 -28.86
N PRO A 289 16.35 12.16 -29.10
CA PRO A 289 17.45 11.41 -29.68
C PRO A 289 17.80 10.14 -28.90
N GLU A 290 18.40 9.16 -29.57
CA GLU A 290 18.77 7.88 -28.95
C GLU A 290 19.70 8.02 -27.75
N ALA A 291 20.67 8.94 -27.83
CA ALA A 291 21.60 9.21 -26.73
C ALA A 291 20.88 9.62 -25.44
N GLU A 292 19.79 10.39 -25.54
CA GLU A 292 19.02 10.87 -24.40
C GLU A 292 18.13 9.76 -23.82
N ARG A 293 17.53 8.93 -24.68
CA ARG A 293 16.77 7.75 -24.27
C ARG A 293 17.64 6.74 -23.49
N ASN A 294 18.95 6.73 -23.78
CA ASN A 294 19.93 5.84 -23.18
C ASN A 294 20.67 6.44 -21.96
N LEU A 295 20.26 7.61 -21.45
CA LEU A 295 20.78 8.15 -20.19
C LEU A 295 20.55 7.14 -19.07
N ARG A 296 21.58 6.92 -18.23
CA ARG A 296 21.60 5.82 -17.26
C ARG A 296 21.47 6.31 -15.83
N THR A 297 20.72 5.55 -15.04
CA THR A 297 20.86 5.50 -13.59
C THR A 297 21.62 4.23 -13.23
N GLU A 298 22.61 4.34 -12.36
CA GLU A 298 23.50 3.25 -11.99
C GLU A 298 23.66 3.20 -10.47
N ILE A 299 23.30 2.07 -9.86
CA ILE A 299 23.54 1.82 -8.44
C ILE A 299 24.59 0.72 -8.32
N PRO A 300 25.82 1.02 -7.84
CA PRO A 300 26.83 0.00 -7.59
C PRO A 300 26.33 -1.07 -6.61
N TYR A 301 26.76 -2.32 -6.82
CA TYR A 301 26.41 -3.43 -5.92
C TYR A 301 26.93 -3.25 -4.50
N THR A 302 28.01 -2.50 -4.33
CA THR A 302 28.48 -2.02 -3.02
C THR A 302 27.39 -1.21 -2.31
N THR A 303 26.80 -0.24 -3.00
CA THR A 303 25.71 0.60 -2.47
C THR A 303 24.43 -0.19 -2.21
N LEU A 304 24.03 -1.12 -3.11
CA LEU A 304 22.89 -2.02 -2.87
C LEU A 304 23.10 -2.90 -1.63
N ALA A 305 24.29 -3.49 -1.49
CA ALA A 305 24.63 -4.31 -0.33
C ALA A 305 24.65 -3.49 0.97
N GLU A 306 25.06 -2.21 0.91
CA GLU A 306 24.99 -1.28 2.03
C GLU A 306 23.55 -0.98 2.45
N PHE A 307 22.65 -0.69 1.51
CA PHE A 307 21.23 -0.48 1.80
C PHE A 307 20.61 -1.70 2.50
N LEU A 308 20.87 -2.91 1.99
CA LEU A 308 20.39 -4.13 2.62
C LEU A 308 20.97 -4.34 4.02
N SER A 309 22.27 -4.07 4.20
CA SER A 309 22.93 -4.15 5.50
C SER A 309 22.38 -3.14 6.52
N GLN A 310 22.00 -1.94 6.07
CA GLN A 310 21.35 -0.93 6.91
C GLN A 310 19.94 -1.37 7.32
N ALA A 311 19.16 -1.91 6.39
CA ALA A 311 17.82 -2.44 6.65
C ALA A 311 17.85 -3.57 7.70
N GLU A 312 18.81 -4.51 7.58
CA GLU A 312 19.04 -5.57 8.57
C GLU A 312 19.42 -5.01 9.95
N LYS A 313 20.32 -4.01 10.01
CA LYS A 313 20.69 -3.35 11.28
C LYS A 313 19.49 -2.67 11.94
N THR A 314 18.63 -2.02 11.16
CA THR A 314 17.41 -1.37 11.64
C THR A 314 16.42 -2.40 12.20
N GLN A 315 16.24 -3.54 11.53
CA GLN A 315 15.42 -4.65 12.03
C GLN A 315 15.94 -5.16 13.39
N VAL A 316 17.25 -5.39 13.51
CA VAL A 316 17.85 -5.87 14.78
C VAL A 316 17.66 -4.86 15.91
N LYS A 317 17.81 -3.55 15.63
CA LYS A 317 17.54 -2.49 16.62
C LYS A 317 16.09 -2.53 17.09
N TYR A 318 15.14 -2.65 16.15
CA TYR A 318 13.71 -2.73 16.46
C TYR A 318 13.37 -3.96 17.31
N GLU A 319 13.86 -5.14 16.93
CA GLU A 319 13.61 -6.38 17.68
C GLU A 319 14.18 -6.36 19.10
N LYS A 320 15.34 -5.70 19.28
CA LYS A 320 15.97 -5.52 20.60
C LYS A 320 15.36 -4.37 21.41
N GLY A 321 14.46 -3.56 20.83
CA GLY A 321 14.01 -2.30 21.42
C GLY A 321 15.16 -1.32 21.69
N ALA A 322 16.26 -1.45 20.95
CA ALA A 322 17.48 -0.69 21.12
C ALA A 322 17.42 0.55 20.22
N GLY A 323 16.97 1.66 20.77
CA GLY A 323 16.87 2.94 20.07
C GLY A 323 16.64 4.09 21.05
N LEU A 324 16.65 5.31 20.53
CA LEU A 324 16.20 6.47 21.27
C LEU A 324 14.69 6.33 21.46
N LEU A 325 14.29 6.19 22.72
CA LEU A 325 12.89 6.22 23.11
C LEU A 325 12.67 7.52 23.88
N GLU A 326 11.57 8.20 23.57
CA GLU A 326 11.12 9.31 24.39
C GLU A 326 10.99 8.85 25.85
N PRO A 327 11.39 9.68 26.84
CA PRO A 327 11.28 9.32 28.23
C PRO A 327 9.81 9.03 28.56
N LYS A 328 9.58 7.92 29.28
CA LYS A 328 8.23 7.55 29.69
C LYS A 328 7.64 8.69 30.52
N PRO A 329 6.42 9.16 30.21
CA PRO A 329 5.77 10.19 31.00
C PRO A 329 5.65 9.73 32.47
N LYS A 330 5.82 10.66 33.41
CA LYS A 330 5.65 10.36 34.84
C LYS A 330 4.16 10.05 35.08
N ASN A 331 3.87 8.85 35.57
CA ASN A 331 2.52 8.32 35.82
C ASN A 331 1.65 8.18 34.56
N PRO A 332 1.99 7.26 33.63
CA PRO A 332 1.12 6.98 32.50
C PRO A 332 -0.16 6.33 33.02
N ARG A 333 -1.25 7.10 33.07
CA ARG A 333 -2.58 6.53 33.23
C ARG A 333 -2.90 5.79 31.94
N LYS A 334 -3.18 4.49 32.01
CA LYS A 334 -3.74 3.75 30.87
C LYS A 334 -4.98 4.52 30.42
N ARG A 335 -4.97 5.04 29.18
CA ARG A 335 -6.19 5.63 28.60
C ARG A 335 -7.27 4.54 28.65
N LYS A 336 -8.46 4.89 29.13
CA LYS A 336 -9.65 4.12 28.78
C LYS A 336 -9.72 4.17 27.24
N LEU A 337 -9.93 3.01 26.61
CA LEU A 337 -10.19 2.95 25.17
C LEU A 337 -11.30 3.96 24.89
N THR A 338 -11.07 4.90 23.97
CA THR A 338 -12.14 5.82 23.56
C THR A 338 -13.26 4.93 23.05
N PRO A 339 -14.48 4.99 23.63
CA PRO A 339 -15.61 4.26 23.07
C PRO A 339 -15.78 4.68 21.62
N ASP A 340 -16.15 3.74 20.75
CA ASP A 340 -16.56 4.08 19.39
C ASP A 340 -17.63 5.16 19.48
N PRO A 341 -17.56 6.22 18.64
CA PRO A 341 -18.54 7.27 18.69
C PRO A 341 -19.92 6.66 18.40
N GLU A 342 -20.71 6.46 19.46
CA GLU A 342 -22.13 6.20 19.31
C GLU A 342 -22.73 7.43 18.61
N LEU A 343 -23.06 7.26 17.33
CA LEU A 343 -23.97 8.13 16.60
C LEU A 343 -25.36 7.94 17.21
N SER A 344 -25.57 8.46 18.42
CA SER A 344 -26.90 8.50 18.99
C SER A 344 -27.63 9.73 18.43
N ASP A 345 -28.89 9.54 18.04
CA ASP A 345 -29.76 10.59 17.50
C ASP A 345 -29.82 11.84 18.40
N GLY A 346 -29.59 11.67 19.71
CA GLY A 346 -29.53 12.75 20.68
C GLY A 346 -28.32 13.70 20.49
N ARG A 347 -27.21 13.21 19.93
CA ARG A 347 -26.02 14.04 19.65
C ARG A 347 -26.20 14.89 18.40
N GLU A 348 -26.86 14.36 17.38
CA GLU A 348 -27.21 15.11 16.17
C GLU A 348 -28.25 16.19 16.44
N ALA A 349 -29.21 15.92 17.34
CA ALA A 349 -30.13 16.96 17.82
C ALA A 349 -29.38 18.13 18.50
N ALA A 350 -28.42 17.83 19.38
CA ALA A 350 -27.63 18.87 20.04
C ALA A 350 -26.74 19.68 19.08
N PHE A 351 -26.22 19.04 18.02
CA PHE A 351 -25.48 19.75 16.97
C PHE A 351 -26.40 20.63 16.12
N ARG A 352 -27.60 20.16 15.76
CA ARG A 352 -28.60 20.98 15.07
C ARG A 352 -29.05 22.17 15.90
N ASP A 353 -29.30 21.99 17.19
CA ASP A 353 -29.64 23.09 18.10
C ASP A 353 -28.52 24.13 18.18
N LEU A 354 -27.26 23.67 18.15
CA LEU A 354 -26.10 24.56 18.16
C LEU A 354 -25.90 25.30 16.83
N GLU A 355 -26.11 24.61 15.70
CA GLU A 355 -26.09 25.21 14.36
C GLU A 355 -27.21 26.25 14.22
N GLU A 356 -28.43 25.93 14.67
CA GLU A 356 -29.56 26.85 14.61
C GLU A 356 -29.34 28.06 15.54
N ALA A 357 -28.80 27.85 16.74
CA ALA A 357 -28.44 28.94 17.65
C ALA A 357 -27.34 29.84 17.06
N ASN A 358 -26.36 29.27 16.36
CA ASN A 358 -25.31 30.04 15.68
C ASN A 358 -25.86 30.76 14.45
N ALA A 359 -26.76 30.15 13.68
CA ALA A 359 -27.43 30.79 12.55
C ALA A 359 -28.29 31.98 13.00
N ARG A 360 -29.02 31.86 14.11
CA ARG A 360 -29.77 32.97 14.72
C ARG A 360 -28.84 34.10 15.15
N LYS A 361 -27.74 33.79 15.84
CA LYS A 361 -26.73 34.80 16.23
C LYS A 361 -26.08 35.48 15.02
N ALA A 362 -25.83 34.75 13.94
CA ALA A 362 -25.29 35.32 12.71
C ALA A 362 -26.30 36.26 12.04
N SER A 363 -27.57 35.88 11.98
CA SER A 363 -28.66 36.72 11.47
C SER A 363 -28.85 37.99 12.31
N ASP A 364 -28.81 37.87 13.63
CA ASP A 364 -28.95 39.02 14.53
C ASP A 364 -27.75 39.99 14.37
N ALA A 365 -26.54 39.47 14.20
CA ALA A 365 -25.35 40.27 13.94
C ALA A 365 -25.39 40.97 12.56
N GLU A 366 -25.98 40.34 11.54
CA GLU A 366 -26.17 40.94 10.21
C GLU A 366 -27.24 42.04 10.23
N SER A 367 -28.32 41.86 11.02
CA SER A 367 -29.34 42.90 11.25
C SER A 367 -28.77 44.14 11.94
N ASP A 368 -27.92 43.96 12.96
CA ASP A 368 -27.27 45.06 13.69
C ASP A 368 -26.28 45.83 12.78
N TYR A 369 -25.61 45.12 11.86
CA TYR A 369 -24.77 45.73 10.82
C TYR A 369 -25.57 46.55 9.80
N GLU A 370 -26.74 46.08 9.39
CA GLU A 370 -27.65 46.80 8.46
C GLU A 370 -28.25 48.06 9.12
N GLU A 371 -28.63 48.02 10.39
CA GLU A 371 -29.15 49.19 11.12
C GLU A 371 -28.07 50.27 11.29
N GLN A 372 -26.85 49.91 11.71
CA GLN A 372 -25.74 50.86 11.84
C GLN A 372 -25.35 51.49 10.50
N ARG A 373 -25.41 50.72 9.41
CA ARG A 373 -25.16 51.22 8.04
C ARG A 373 -26.23 52.21 7.60
N ASN A 374 -27.50 51.94 7.90
CA ASN A 374 -28.61 52.82 7.55
C ASN A 374 -28.63 54.11 8.37
N GLU A 375 -28.24 54.05 9.66
CA GLU A 375 -28.03 55.24 10.49
C GLU A 375 -26.90 56.12 9.96
N ALA A 376 -25.76 55.52 9.56
CA ALA A 376 -24.63 56.25 8.99
C ALA A 376 -25.00 56.97 7.67
N LEU A 377 -25.83 56.34 6.83
CA LEU A 377 -26.33 56.94 5.58
C LEU A 377 -27.33 58.09 5.85
N ASN A 378 -28.18 57.96 6.87
CA ASN A 378 -29.09 59.01 7.30
C ASN A 378 -28.35 60.23 7.91
N LEU A 379 -27.27 60.00 8.64
CA LEU A 379 -26.42 61.07 9.16
C LEU A 379 -25.72 61.84 8.02
N GLN A 380 -25.14 61.15 7.03
CA GLN A 380 -24.50 61.79 5.87
C GLN A 380 -25.48 62.61 5.01
N THR A 381 -26.72 62.13 4.83
CA THR A 381 -27.75 62.88 4.09
C THR A 381 -28.24 64.10 4.86
N SER A 382 -28.31 64.02 6.19
CA SER A 382 -28.65 65.17 7.05
C SER A 382 -27.56 66.26 7.04
N GLU A 383 -26.28 65.88 7.04
CA GLU A 383 -25.14 66.80 6.94
C GLU A 383 -25.07 67.48 5.56
N ARG A 384 -25.31 66.73 4.48
CA ARG A 384 -25.41 67.31 3.12
C ARG A 384 -26.57 68.30 2.98
N ARG A 385 -27.70 68.07 3.67
CA ARG A 385 -28.81 69.03 3.73
C ARG A 385 -28.48 70.28 4.55
N ARG A 386 -27.75 70.14 5.66
CA ARG A 386 -27.25 71.28 6.46
C ARG A 386 -26.19 72.10 5.72
N SER A 387 -25.28 71.46 4.98
CA SER A 387 -24.26 72.17 4.19
C SER A 387 -24.86 72.95 3.01
N ARG A 388 -25.88 72.39 2.34
CA ARG A 388 -26.65 73.11 1.31
C ARG A 388 -27.38 74.33 1.89
N ARG A 389 -27.99 74.24 3.08
CA ARG A 389 -28.62 75.40 3.74
C ARG A 389 -27.62 76.51 4.11
N ARG A 390 -26.43 76.15 4.61
CA ARG A 390 -25.36 77.13 4.89
C ARG A 390 -24.84 77.82 3.62
N ARG A 391 -24.75 77.09 2.51
CA ARG A 391 -24.31 77.65 1.22
C ARG A 391 -25.34 78.62 0.62
N VAL A 392 -26.63 78.41 0.86
CA VAL A 392 -27.70 79.33 0.43
C VAL A 392 -27.74 80.61 1.28
N GLN A 393 -27.47 80.53 2.59
CA GLN A 393 -27.38 81.71 3.45
C GLN A 393 -26.10 82.54 3.22
N GLY A 394 -24.97 81.90 2.86
CA GLY A 394 -23.73 82.62 2.55
C GLY A 394 -23.76 83.42 1.24
N VAL A 395 -24.67 83.11 0.31
CA VAL A 395 -24.83 83.83 -0.96
C VAL A 395 -25.69 85.10 -0.81
N GLN A 396 -26.50 85.21 0.26
CA GLN A 396 -27.31 86.40 0.56
C GLN A 396 -26.59 87.48 1.38
N GLN A 397 -25.33 87.26 1.82
CA GLN A 397 -24.52 88.25 2.55
C GLN A 397 -23.34 88.82 1.73
N ALA A 398 -23.20 88.47 0.45
CA ALA A 398 -22.18 89.00 -0.45
C ALA A 398 -22.74 89.89 -1.59
N SER A 399 -23.97 90.40 -1.41
CA SER A 399 -24.56 91.45 -2.24
C SER A 399 -25.23 92.47 -1.31
N GLY A 400 -24.41 93.41 -0.84
CA GLY A 400 -24.77 94.54 0.01
C GLY A 400 -23.58 95.48 0.10
#